data_AF-A0A239N177-F1
#
_entry.id   AF-A0A239N177-F1
#
_cell.length_a   1.000
_cell.length_b   1.000
_cell.length_c   1.000
_cell.angle_alpha   90.00
_cell.angle_beta   90.00
_cell.angle_gamma   90.00
#
_symmetry.space_group_name_H-M   'P 1'
#
loop_
_entity.id
_entity.type
_entity.pdbx_description
1 polymer ?
#
loop_
_entity_poly.entity_id
_entity_poly.type
_entity_poly.pdbx_seq_one_letter_code
_entity_poly.pdbx_strand_id
1 'polypeptide(L)' 'MTGENAETIRVFLLDDHEVVRRGVAALLSAEDDIEIVGEAG' A
#
# COMPACT_ATOMS: atom_id res chain seq x y z
N MET A 1 -0.35 16.05 24.24
CA MET A 1 -0.98 15.16 23.25
C MET A 1 0.16 14.44 22.57
N THR A 2 0.54 13.27 23.09
CA THR A 2 1.66 12.49 22.55
C THR A 2 1.11 11.80 21.31
N GLY A 3 1.39 12.35 20.13
CA GLY A 3 1.03 11.70 18.88
C GLY A 3 1.79 10.38 18.80
N GLU A 4 1.06 9.28 18.85
CA GLU A 4 1.61 7.98 18.49
C GLU A 4 2.10 8.14 17.05
N ASN A 5 3.41 7.94 16.80
CA ASN A 5 3.91 7.84 15.44
C ASN A 5 3.13 6.68 14.81
N ALA A 6 2.12 6.98 13.99
CA ALA A 6 1.49 5.98 13.16
C ALA A 6 2.60 5.43 12.26
N GLU A 7 3.11 4.25 12.60
CA GLU A 7 4.20 3.63 11.86
C GLU A 7 3.71 3.34 10.45
N THR A 8 4.31 4.01 9.45
CA THR A 8 3.97 3.80 8.05
C THR A 8 4.25 2.36 7.65
N ILE A 9 3.20 1.65 7.24
CA ILE A 9 3.25 0.28 6.76
C ILE A 9 3.70 0.30 5.30
N ARG A 10 4.89 -0.23 5.04
CA ARG A 10 5.45 -0.33 3.68
C ARG A 10 5.03 -1.63 3.02
N VAL A 11 4.39 -1.52 1.86
CA VAL A 11 3.80 -2.66 1.14
C VAL A 11 4.41 -2.76 -0.26
N PHE A 12 4.76 -3.99 -0.65
CA PHE A 12 5.18 -4.32 -2.01
C PHE A 12 4.13 -5.25 -2.63
N LEU A 13 3.63 -4.90 -3.81
CA LEU A 13 2.57 -5.66 -4.47
C LEU A 13 3.16 -6.67 -5.45
N LEU A 14 2.76 -7.94 -5.34
CA LEU A 14 3.13 -9.01 -6.26
C LEU A 14 1.86 -9.74 -6.72
N ASP A 15 1.54 -9.61 -8.01
CA ASP A 15 0.39 -10.28 -8.61
C ASP A 15 0.61 -10.40 -10.13
N ASP A 16 0.34 -11.57 -10.71
CA ASP A 16 0.51 -11.85 -12.13
C ASP A 16 -0.56 -11.17 -13.01
N HIS A 17 -1.63 -10.66 -12.37
CA HIS A 17 -2.74 -10.00 -13.03
C HIS A 17 -2.76 -8.49 -12.75
N GLU A 18 -2.49 -7.72 -13.81
CA GLU A 18 -2.46 -6.26 -13.79
C GLU A 18 -3.74 -5.60 -13.23
N VAL A 19 -4.91 -6.22 -13.47
CA VAL A 19 -6.21 -5.71 -12.97
C VAL A 19 -6.31 -5.81 -11.45
N VAL A 20 -5.87 -6.93 -10.87
CA VAL A 20 -5.91 -7.14 -9.42
C VAL A 20 -4.94 -6.19 -8.74
N ARG A 21 -3.72 -6.09 -9.26
CA ARG A 21 -2.68 -5.21 -8.71
C ARG A 21 -3.12 -3.75 -8.67
N ARG A 22 -3.72 -3.25 -9.75
CA ARG A 22 -4.28 -1.88 -9.79
C ARG A 22 -5.41 -1.67 -8.79
N GLY A 23 -6.31 -2.65 -8.65
CA GLY A 23 -7.40 -2.57 -7.68
C GLY A 23 -6.89 -2.52 -6.24
N VAL A 24 -5.93 -3.39 -5.90
CA VAL A 24 -5.30 -3.42 -4.58
C VAL A 24 -4.51 -2.15 -4.31
N ALA A 25 -3.73 -1.65 -5.27
CA ALA A 25 -2.99 -0.40 -5.14
C ALA A 25 -3.91 0.79 -4.86
N ALA A 26 -5.04 0.88 -5.58
CA ALA A 26 -6.02 1.96 -5.37
C ALA A 26 -6.67 1.89 -3.97
N LEU A 27 -6.95 0.69 -3.48
CA LEU A 27 -7.53 0.48 -2.16
C LEU A 27 -6.53 0.87 -1.06
N LEU A 28 -5.28 0.42 -1.16
CA LEU A 28 -4.24 0.69 -0.17
C LEU A 28 -3.78 2.15 -0.17
N SER A 29 -3.81 2.82 -1.32
CA SER A 29 -3.46 4.25 -1.41
C SER A 29 -4.50 5.17 -0.76
N ALA A 30 -5.65 4.65 -0.35
CA ALA A 30 -6.67 5.41 0.38
C ALA A 30 -6.42 5.45 1.90
N GLU A 31 -5.50 4.62 2.41
CA GLU A 31 -5.16 4.56 3.82
C GLU A 31 -3.97 5.49 4.12
N ASP A 32 -4.07 6.31 5.16
CA ASP A 32 -3.06 7.34 5.50
C ASP A 32 -1.77 6.76 6.11
N ASP A 33 -1.81 5.50 6.55
CA ASP A 33 -0.70 4.79 7.18
C ASP A 33 0.01 3.81 6.24
N ILE A 34 -0.36 3.76 4.96
CA ILE A 34 0.20 2.80 3.99
C ILE A 34 1.03 3.49 2.91
N GLU A 35 2.23 2.97 2.69
CA GLU A 35 3.13 3.40 1.62
C GLU A 35 3.42 2.22 0.68
N ILE A 36 3.05 2.34 -0.59
CA ILE A 36 3.40 1.36 -1.61
C ILE A 36 4.83 1.65 -2.09
N VAL A 37 5.76 0.76 -1.76
CA VAL A 37 7.18 0.91 -2.09
C VAL A 37 7.56 0.30 -3.44
N GLY A 38 6.63 -0.42 -4.08
CA GLY A 38 6.82 -0.98 -5.42
C GLY A 38 5.77 -2.01 -5.80
N GLU A 39 5.78 -2.37 -7.07
CA GLU A 39 4.94 -3.41 -7.65
C GLU A 39 5.75 -4.29 -8.60
N ALA A 40 5.44 -5.58 -8.61
CA ALA A 40 5.90 -6.56 -9.59
C ALA A 40 4.75 -7.48 -10.03
N GLY A 41 4.95 -8.13 -11.17
CA GLY A 41 4.07 -9.16 -11.71
C GLY A 41 4.87 -10.32 -12.26
#